data_AF-A0A1V6FAZ5-F1
#
_entry.id   AF-A0A1V6FAZ5-F1
#
_cell.length_a   1.000
_cell.length_b   1.000
_cell.length_c   1.000
_cell.angle_alpha   90.00
_cell.angle_beta   90.00
_cell.angle_gamma   90.00
#
_symmetry.space_group_name_H-M   'P 1'
#
loop_
_entity.id
_entity.type
_entity.pdbx_description
1 polymer ?
#
loop_
_entity_poly.entity_id
_entity_poly.type
_entity_poly.pdbx_seq_one_letter_code
_entity_poly.pdbx_strand_id
1 'polypeptide(L)'
;MAVGGWRGRDLTERGRSIATDSQGNQYVTGEFSGSATFGIHTLTVSGEFDVFVAKLGAPTGGGTPKAPQNLSITTNGTHIFLDWDDVTEDINDNPLSVDHYLVYYCATCPPGPFTVFGEDGSITQSQWTHSGAASLSPGFYYVEAVVAD
;
A
#
# COMPACT_ATOMS: atom_id res chain seq x y z
N MET A 1 -57.12 -9.91 -26.20
CA MET A 1 -56.13 -10.98 -25.88
C MET A 1 -54.86 -10.32 -25.39
N ALA A 2 -54.28 -10.91 -24.36
CA ALA A 2 -53.30 -10.31 -23.48
C ALA A 2 -51.86 -10.33 -24.06
N VAL A 3 -51.10 -9.32 -23.62
CA VAL A 3 -49.67 -9.28 -23.29
C VAL A 3 -48.62 -9.84 -24.27
N GLY A 4 -47.74 -8.95 -24.71
CA GLY A 4 -46.36 -9.25 -25.06
C GLY A 4 -45.48 -8.20 -24.39
N GLY A 5 -45.15 -8.42 -23.12
CA GLY A 5 -44.43 -7.46 -22.29
C GLY A 5 -43.01 -7.21 -22.78
N TRP A 6 -42.68 -5.96 -23.05
CA TRP A 6 -41.30 -5.50 -23.03
C TRP A 6 -40.85 -5.37 -21.57
N ARG A 7 -40.26 -6.44 -21.03
CA ARG A 7 -39.37 -6.36 -19.87
C ARG A 7 -37.93 -6.51 -20.36
N GLY A 8 -37.47 -5.55 -21.14
CA GLY A 8 -36.05 -5.21 -21.16
C GLY A 8 -35.80 -4.30 -19.97
N ARG A 9 -35.65 -4.87 -18.77
CA ARG A 9 -35.07 -4.11 -17.66
C ARG A 9 -33.57 -4.20 -17.88
N ASP A 10 -33.09 -3.40 -18.82
CA ASP A 10 -31.66 -3.26 -19.07
C ASP A 10 -31.06 -2.68 -17.79
N LEU A 11 -30.34 -3.52 -17.05
CA LEU A 11 -29.53 -3.11 -15.90
C LEU A 11 -28.46 -2.16 -16.44
N THR A 12 -28.82 -0.88 -16.53
CA THR A 12 -27.98 0.11 -17.21
C THR A 12 -27.12 0.77 -16.14
N GLU A 13 -25.89 0.30 -15.99
CA GLU A 13 -24.85 1.01 -15.28
C GLU A 13 -24.36 2.14 -16.21
N ARG A 14 -24.52 3.39 -15.80
CA ARG A 14 -24.05 4.55 -16.58
C ARG A 14 -22.96 5.28 -15.80
N GLY A 15 -21.71 5.16 -16.25
CA GLY A 15 -20.64 6.06 -15.82
C GLY A 15 -20.90 7.47 -16.35
N ARG A 16 -20.97 8.47 -15.47
CA ARG A 16 -21.29 9.87 -15.83
C ARG A 16 -20.05 10.75 -15.96
N SER A 17 -19.01 10.51 -15.16
CA SER A 17 -17.76 11.28 -15.21
C SER A 17 -16.64 10.58 -14.46
N ILE A 18 -15.40 10.77 -14.92
CA ILE A 18 -14.17 10.50 -14.19
C ILE A 18 -13.49 11.84 -13.88
N ALA A 19 -13.10 12.06 -12.62
CA ALA A 19 -12.37 13.24 -12.17
C ALA A 19 -11.13 12.81 -11.39
N THR A 20 -10.07 13.59 -11.50
CA THR A 20 -8.82 13.39 -10.75
C THR A 20 -8.61 14.54 -9.78
N ASP A 21 -8.16 14.27 -8.56
CA ASP A 21 -7.69 15.33 -7.66
C ASP A 21 -6.20 15.66 -7.91
N SER A 22 -5.68 16.66 -7.20
CA SER A 22 -4.27 17.06 -7.29
C SER A 22 -3.29 16.02 -6.72
N GLN A 23 -3.80 14.96 -6.09
CA GLN A 23 -3.05 13.85 -5.50
C GLN A 23 -3.12 12.59 -6.39
N GLY A 24 -3.64 12.71 -7.61
CA GLY A 24 -3.74 11.59 -8.56
C GLY A 24 -4.82 10.55 -8.22
N ASN A 25 -5.67 10.82 -7.21
CA ASN A 25 -6.80 9.96 -6.91
C ASN A 25 -7.83 10.07 -8.03
N GLN A 26 -8.26 8.93 -8.54
CA GLN A 26 -9.28 8.86 -9.59
C GLN A 26 -10.64 8.63 -8.93
N TYR A 27 -11.62 9.44 -9.29
CA TYR A 27 -12.99 9.34 -8.81
C TYR A 27 -13.88 9.10 -10.01
N VAL A 28 -14.67 8.03 -9.97
CA VAL A 28 -15.74 7.79 -10.93
C VAL A 28 -17.08 8.02 -10.27
N THR A 29 -17.92 8.74 -11.00
CA THR A 29 -19.31 8.98 -10.64
C THR A 29 -20.21 8.29 -11.64
N GLY A 30 -21.33 7.76 -11.18
CA GLY A 30 -22.30 7.12 -12.04
C GLY A 30 -23.66 6.96 -11.39
N GLU A 31 -24.59 6.41 -12.16
CA GLU A 31 -25.90 5.99 -11.68
C GLU A 31 -25.97 4.46 -11.73
N PHE A 32 -26.61 3.85 -10.73
CA PHE A 32 -26.90 2.43 -10.69
C PHE A 32 -28.38 2.17 -10.40
N SER A 33 -28.88 1.03 -10.88
CA SER A 33 -30.23 0.51 -10.59
C SER A 33 -30.12 -0.90 -10.04
N GLY A 34 -30.99 -1.27 -9.09
CA GLY A 34 -30.86 -2.54 -8.37
C GLY A 34 -29.74 -2.53 -7.32
N SER A 35 -28.69 -3.33 -7.53
CA SER A 35 -27.53 -3.41 -6.62
C SER A 35 -26.24 -3.24 -7.39
N ALA A 36 -25.33 -2.40 -6.89
CA ALA A 36 -23.99 -2.25 -7.42
C ALA A 36 -22.96 -2.67 -6.38
N THR A 37 -21.95 -3.44 -6.80
CA THR A 37 -20.87 -3.91 -5.91
C THR A 37 -19.56 -3.23 -6.29
N PHE A 38 -18.92 -2.60 -5.31
CA PHE A 38 -17.61 -1.95 -5.43
C PHE A 38 -16.68 -2.55 -4.38
N GLY A 39 -15.81 -3.48 -4.80
CA GLY A 39 -14.97 -4.24 -3.87
C GLY A 39 -15.82 -5.05 -2.88
N ILE A 40 -15.62 -4.81 -1.58
CA ILE A 40 -16.40 -5.46 -0.50
C ILE A 40 -17.71 -4.74 -0.16
N HIS A 41 -17.99 -3.59 -0.78
CA HIS A 41 -19.18 -2.80 -0.50
C HIS A 41 -20.26 -3.06 -1.54
N THR A 42 -21.44 -3.46 -1.09
CA THR A 42 -22.63 -3.56 -1.95
C THR A 42 -23.59 -2.44 -1.60
N LEU A 43 -23.93 -1.63 -2.60
CA LEU A 43 -24.95 -0.59 -2.51
C LEU A 43 -26.23 -1.10 -3.17
N THR A 44 -27.36 -0.91 -2.51
CA THR A 44 -28.69 -1.28 -3.02
C THR A 44 -29.57 -0.05 -3.04
N VAL A 45 -30.10 0.30 -4.21
CA VAL A 45 -30.98 1.47 -4.35
C VAL A 45 -32.36 1.18 -3.74
N SER A 46 -32.96 2.20 -3.11
CA SER A 46 -34.30 2.13 -2.49
C SER A 46 -35.45 2.58 -3.44
N GLY A 47 -35.16 2.74 -4.74
CA GLY A 47 -36.03 3.27 -5.80
C GLY A 47 -35.63 2.78 -7.19
N GLU A 48 -35.79 3.60 -8.25
CA GLU A 48 -35.43 3.21 -9.62
C GLU A 48 -33.93 3.37 -9.93
N PHE A 49 -33.33 4.50 -9.56
CA PHE A 49 -31.90 4.81 -9.76
C PHE A 49 -31.34 5.58 -8.57
N ASP A 50 -30.07 5.37 -8.26
CA ASP A 50 -29.31 6.16 -7.28
C ASP A 50 -27.91 6.50 -7.83
N VAL A 51 -27.27 7.50 -7.25
CA VAL A 51 -25.93 7.95 -7.65
C VAL A 51 -24.85 7.31 -6.80
N PHE A 52 -23.69 7.02 -7.39
CA PHE A 52 -22.51 6.59 -6.66
C PHE A 52 -21.32 7.50 -6.96
N VAL A 53 -20.46 7.64 -5.96
CA VAL A 53 -19.10 8.16 -6.09
C VAL A 53 -18.17 7.06 -5.61
N ALA A 54 -17.34 6.54 -6.51
CA ALA A 54 -16.35 5.53 -6.20
C ALA A 54 -14.96 6.10 -6.47
N LYS A 55 -14.06 5.97 -5.49
CA LYS A 55 -12.64 6.21 -5.72
C LYS A 55 -12.07 4.97 -6.40
N LEU A 56 -11.53 5.12 -7.61
CA LEU A 56 -10.81 4.07 -8.34
C LEU A 56 -9.33 4.15 -8.01
N GLY A 57 -8.80 3.00 -7.60
CA GLY A 57 -7.42 2.80 -7.25
C GLY A 57 -7.29 1.95 -5.99
N ALA A 58 -6.32 1.03 -5.99
CA ALA A 58 -5.50 0.84 -4.80
C ALA A 58 -4.92 2.22 -4.39
N PRO A 59 -4.54 2.46 -3.13
CA PRO A 59 -3.93 3.72 -2.71
C PRO A 59 -2.60 3.91 -3.47
N THR A 60 -2.68 4.48 -4.68
CA THR A 60 -1.61 4.66 -5.69
C THR A 60 -0.85 3.37 -6.06
N GLY A 61 -0.60 3.14 -7.35
CA GLY A 61 0.56 2.31 -7.72
C GLY A 61 1.79 2.96 -7.10
N GLY A 62 2.46 2.23 -6.21
CA GLY A 62 3.36 2.74 -5.19
C GLY A 62 4.43 3.70 -5.70
N GLY A 63 4.34 4.97 -5.29
CA GLY A 63 5.43 5.93 -5.47
C GLY A 63 6.71 5.39 -4.82
N THR A 64 7.87 5.74 -5.36
CA THR A 64 9.16 5.34 -4.78
C THR A 64 9.22 5.86 -3.34
N PRO A 65 9.27 4.98 -2.32
CA PRO A 65 9.26 5.43 -0.94
C PRO A 65 10.49 6.28 -0.65
N LYS A 66 10.34 7.30 0.20
CA LYS A 66 11.51 7.94 0.80
C LYS A 66 12.30 6.92 1.62
N ALA A 67 13.61 7.12 1.69
CA ALA A 67 14.43 6.34 2.60
C ALA A 67 13.96 6.56 4.06
N PRO A 68 13.88 5.49 4.87
CA PRO A 68 13.66 5.62 6.32
C PRO A 68 14.63 6.62 6.95
N GLN A 69 14.10 7.47 7.82
CA GLN A 69 14.88 8.50 8.52
C GLN A 69 15.08 8.15 9.99
N ASN A 70 16.03 8.85 10.62
CA ASN A 70 16.33 8.73 12.05
C ASN A 70 16.65 7.29 12.50
N LEU A 71 17.27 6.49 11.61
CA LEU A 71 17.71 5.14 11.94
C LEU A 71 18.66 5.16 13.15
N SER A 72 18.20 4.58 14.25
CA SER A 72 18.95 4.37 15.47
C SER A 72 19.30 2.89 15.62
N ILE A 73 20.51 2.62 16.11
CA ILE A 73 21.00 1.26 16.31
C ILE A 73 21.49 1.14 17.75
N THR A 74 20.94 0.17 18.48
CA THR A 74 21.34 -0.14 19.85
C THR A 74 21.68 -1.62 19.99
N THR A 75 22.47 -1.96 21.00
CA THR A 75 22.88 -3.34 21.27
C THR A 75 22.47 -3.75 22.68
N ASN A 76 21.92 -4.96 22.81
CA ASN A 76 21.66 -5.57 24.11
C ASN A 76 22.06 -7.05 24.07
N GLY A 77 23.12 -7.38 24.81
CA GLY A 77 23.74 -8.70 24.76
C GLY A 77 24.22 -9.02 23.35
N THR A 78 23.70 -10.11 22.78
CA THR A 78 24.03 -10.57 21.41
C THR A 78 23.10 -10.00 20.34
N HIS A 79 22.09 -9.19 20.69
CA HIS A 79 21.09 -8.68 19.76
C HIS A 79 21.41 -7.24 19.35
N ILE A 80 21.16 -6.92 18.08
CA ILE A 80 21.19 -5.56 17.54
C ILE A 80 19.75 -5.16 17.23
N PHE A 81 19.34 -4.01 17.74
CA PHE A 81 18.02 -3.43 17.53
C PHE A 81 18.15 -2.23 16.61
N LEU A 82 17.37 -2.23 15.54
CA LEU A 82 17.22 -1.13 14.60
C LEU A 82 15.83 -0.54 14.81
N ASP A 83 15.76 0.78 14.90
CA ASP A 83 14.52 1.54 15.05
C ASP A 83 14.62 2.78 14.16
N TRP A 84 13.56 3.10 13.42
CA TRP A 84 13.52 4.21 12.47
C TRP A 84 12.12 4.83 12.43
N ASP A 85 12.00 6.00 11.80
CA ASP A 85 10.71 6.65 11.64
C ASP A 85 9.88 5.99 10.54
N ASP A 86 8.56 5.90 10.75
CA ASP A 86 7.62 5.40 9.75
C ASP A 86 7.73 6.16 8.42
N VAL A 87 7.88 5.42 7.32
CA VAL A 87 7.82 6.01 5.98
C VAL A 87 6.36 6.15 5.58
N THR A 88 5.92 7.38 5.36
CA THR A 88 4.53 7.71 5.03
C THR A 88 4.38 8.50 3.73
N GLU A 89 5.50 8.80 3.05
CA GLU A 89 5.53 9.62 1.85
C GLU A 89 6.48 9.07 0.78
N ASP A 90 6.15 9.31 -0.48
CA ASP A 90 7.04 9.04 -1.62
C ASP A 90 8.06 10.18 -1.82
N ILE A 91 9.02 9.99 -2.74
CA ILE A 91 10.04 11.01 -3.06
C ILE A 91 9.49 12.35 -3.57
N ASN A 92 8.20 12.42 -3.91
CA ASN A 92 7.52 13.64 -4.37
C ASN A 92 6.60 14.22 -3.28
N ASP A 93 6.76 13.81 -2.03
CA ASP A 93 5.97 14.24 -0.86
C ASP A 93 4.48 13.82 -0.94
N ASN A 94 4.14 12.80 -1.73
CA ASN A 94 2.78 12.26 -1.75
C ASN A 94 2.60 11.21 -0.64
N PRO A 95 1.44 11.15 0.03
CA PRO A 95 1.15 10.10 1.00
C PRO A 95 1.22 8.69 0.39
N LEU A 96 1.88 7.76 1.08
CA LEU A 96 1.92 6.34 0.73
C LEU A 96 1.68 5.45 1.96
N SER A 97 1.38 4.18 1.71
CA SER A 97 1.34 3.14 2.75
C SER A 97 2.40 2.09 2.46
N VAL A 98 3.30 1.89 3.40
CA VAL A 98 4.30 0.81 3.35
C VAL A 98 3.63 -0.53 3.64
N ASP A 99 4.01 -1.56 2.89
CA ASP A 99 3.62 -2.95 3.12
C ASP A 99 4.60 -3.63 4.09
N HIS A 100 5.90 -3.56 3.77
CA HIS A 100 6.98 -4.08 4.61
C HIS A 100 8.30 -3.34 4.39
N TYR A 101 9.32 -3.69 5.16
CA TYR A 101 10.68 -3.17 5.05
C TYR A 101 11.68 -4.26 4.70
N LEU A 102 12.73 -3.89 3.98
CA LEU A 102 13.92 -4.70 3.77
C LEU A 102 15.06 -4.16 4.62
N VAL A 103 15.77 -5.06 5.29
CA VAL A 103 16.99 -4.72 6.04
C VAL A 103 18.19 -5.39 5.38
N TYR A 104 19.17 -4.57 5.01
CA TYR A 104 20.43 -5.00 4.42
C TYR A 104 21.51 -4.97 5.49
N TYR A 105 22.30 -6.03 5.57
CA TYR A 105 23.46 -6.13 6.45
C TYR A 105 24.71 -6.50 5.67
N CYS A 106 25.81 -5.76 5.87
CA CYS A 106 27.11 -6.07 5.30
C CYS A 106 28.19 -6.12 6.38
N ALA A 107 28.71 -7.32 6.66
CA ALA A 107 29.73 -7.54 7.68
C ALA A 107 31.15 -7.11 7.27
N THR A 108 31.43 -6.98 5.97
CA THR A 108 32.80 -6.82 5.43
C THR A 108 32.90 -5.74 4.35
N CYS A 109 31.98 -4.79 4.31
CA CYS A 109 31.98 -3.73 3.30
C CYS A 109 33.15 -2.75 3.50
N PRO A 110 33.83 -2.31 2.40
CA PRO A 110 33.87 -2.87 1.03
C PRO A 110 35.02 -3.90 0.84
N PRO A 111 34.88 -4.96 -0.02
CA PRO A 111 33.82 -5.23 -1.01
C PRO A 111 32.97 -6.50 -0.70
N GLY A 112 32.33 -6.56 0.48
CA GLY A 112 31.47 -7.70 0.87
C GLY A 112 30.04 -7.68 0.29
N PRO A 113 29.37 -8.85 0.17
CA PRO A 113 27.96 -8.93 -0.22
C PRO A 113 27.02 -8.47 0.90
N PHE A 114 25.83 -7.99 0.53
CA PHE A 114 24.76 -7.73 1.49
C PHE A 114 23.96 -9.00 1.74
N THR A 115 23.64 -9.26 3.01
CA THR A 115 22.55 -10.16 3.42
C THR A 115 21.28 -9.33 3.53
N VAL A 116 20.19 -9.81 2.94
CA VAL A 116 18.89 -9.12 2.94
C VAL A 116 17.91 -9.87 3.85
N PHE A 117 17.13 -9.13 4.63
CA PHE A 117 16.08 -9.65 5.50
C PHE A 117 14.75 -8.96 5.17
N GLY A 118 13.63 -9.66 5.37
CA GLY A 118 12.29 -9.12 5.14
C GLY A 118 11.73 -9.31 3.73
N GLU A 119 12.43 -10.02 2.84
CA GLU A 119 11.94 -10.33 1.47
C GLU A 119 10.62 -11.11 1.44
N ASP A 120 10.28 -11.77 2.56
CA ASP A 120 9.03 -12.49 2.78
C ASP A 120 7.90 -11.63 3.35
N GLY A 121 8.11 -10.32 3.48
CA GLY A 121 7.15 -9.39 4.08
C GLY A 121 7.07 -9.46 5.61
N SER A 122 8.04 -10.10 6.28
CA SER A 122 7.99 -10.31 7.74
C SER A 122 8.25 -9.06 8.58
N ILE A 123 8.83 -8.00 8.01
CA ILE A 123 9.17 -6.76 8.72
C ILE A 123 8.14 -5.68 8.39
N THR A 124 7.05 -5.64 9.15
CA THR A 124 5.91 -4.72 8.89
C THR A 124 5.89 -3.50 9.81
N GLN A 125 6.85 -3.39 10.73
CA GLN A 125 6.98 -2.29 11.68
C GLN A 125 8.32 -1.58 11.46
N SER A 126 8.40 -0.32 11.89
CA SER A 126 9.62 0.49 11.79
C SER A 126 10.67 0.17 12.85
N GLN A 127 10.76 -1.11 13.19
CA GLN A 127 11.72 -1.68 14.12
C GLN A 127 12.03 -3.12 13.73
N TRP A 128 13.29 -3.52 13.89
CA TRP A 128 13.72 -4.89 13.63
C TRP A 128 14.88 -5.32 14.53
N THR A 129 14.93 -6.60 14.88
CA THR A 129 15.98 -7.18 15.72
C THR A 129 16.82 -8.18 14.94
N HIS A 130 18.12 -7.90 14.82
CA HIS A 130 19.09 -8.88 14.34
C HIS A 130 19.61 -9.71 15.51
N SER A 131 18.97 -10.86 15.74
CA SER A 131 19.32 -11.77 16.82
C SER A 131 20.67 -12.43 16.61
N GLY A 132 21.54 -12.40 17.62
CA GLY A 132 22.87 -13.00 17.55
C GLY A 132 23.92 -12.19 16.76
N ALA A 133 23.56 -10.99 16.29
CA ALA A 133 24.43 -10.19 15.44
C ALA A 133 25.51 -9.39 16.17
N ALA A 134 25.35 -9.08 17.46
CA ALA A 134 26.35 -8.29 18.19
C ALA A 134 27.64 -9.08 18.46
N SER A 135 27.63 -10.40 18.26
CA SER A 135 28.83 -11.25 18.21
C SER A 135 29.50 -11.32 16.83
N LEU A 136 28.91 -10.69 15.80
CA LEU A 136 29.50 -10.60 14.46
C LEU A 136 30.48 -9.43 14.37
N SER A 137 31.28 -9.41 13.30
CA SER A 137 32.09 -8.24 12.94
C SER A 137 31.20 -7.00 12.84
N PRO A 138 31.66 -5.81 13.29
CA PRO A 138 30.97 -4.55 12.99
C PRO A 138 30.66 -4.48 11.50
N GLY A 139 29.44 -4.09 11.17
CA GLY A 139 28.94 -4.07 9.80
C GLY A 139 28.02 -2.90 9.56
N PHE A 140 27.67 -2.70 8.30
CA PHE A 140 26.76 -1.65 7.87
C PHE A 140 25.35 -2.20 7.79
N TYR A 141 24.39 -1.39 8.24
CA TYR A 141 22.98 -1.62 8.04
C TYR A 141 22.39 -0.55 7.13
N TYR A 142 21.42 -0.95 6.32
CA TYR A 142 20.63 -0.08 5.46
C TYR A 142 19.20 -0.63 5.40
N VAL A 143 18.20 0.26 5.36
CA VAL A 143 16.78 -0.12 5.42
C VAL A 143 16.06 0.52 4.25
N GLU A 144 15.19 -0.23 3.59
CA GLU A 144 14.30 0.26 2.53
C GLU A 144 12.85 -0.05 2.87
N ALA A 145 11.95 0.85 2.48
CA ALA A 145 10.52 0.62 2.55
C ALA A 145 10.02 0.03 1.23
N VAL A 146 9.07 -0.91 1.32
CA VAL A 146 8.43 -1.57 0.18
C VAL A 146 6.94 -1.30 0.23
N VAL A 147 6.37 -0.94 -0.92
CA VAL A 147 4.94 -0.68 -1.11
C VAL A 147 4.32 -1.88 -1.81
N ALA A 148 3.06 -2.19 -1.51
CA ALA A 148 2.33 -3.27 -2.18
C ALA A 148 2.13 -2.95 -3.67
N ASP A 149 2.24 -3.97 -4.52
CA ASP A 149 1.99 -3.90 -5.97
C ASP A 149 0.50 -3.69 -6.33
#